data_AF-A0A954Z602-F1
#
_entry.id   AF-A0A954Z602-F1
#
_cell.length_a   1.000
_cell.length_b   1.000
_cell.length_c   1.000
_cell.angle_alpha   90.00
_cell.angle_beta   90.00
_cell.angle_gamma   90.00
#
_symmetry.space_group_name_H-M   'P 1'
#
loop_
_entity.id
_entity.type
_entity.pdbx_description
1 polymer ?
#
loop_
_entity_poly.entity_id
_entity_poly.type
_entity_poly.pdbx_seq_one_letter_code
_entity_poly.pdbx_strand_id
1 'polypeptide(L)' 'LRMCIRLGGSITGEHGVGMEKRDYLPEQYVGADLDLLYRVRCAVDPFELGNRGKMLIPRG' A
#
# COMPACT_ATOMS: atom_id res chain seq x y z
N LEU A 1 -5.82 7.89 11.41
CA LEU A 1 -4.80 7.87 10.33
C LEU A 1 -4.94 9.04 9.36
N ARG A 2 -6.13 9.35 8.82
CA ARG A 2 -6.32 10.52 7.92
C ARG A 2 -5.79 11.85 8.46
N MET A 3 -5.87 12.08 9.78
CA MET A 3 -5.30 13.29 10.38
C MET A 3 -3.77 13.35 10.25
N CYS A 4 -3.07 12.21 10.38
CA CYS A 4 -1.63 12.14 10.15
C CYS A 4 -1.31 12.54 8.71
N ILE A 5 -2.05 12.00 7.73
CA ILE A 5 -1.90 12.34 6.30
C ILE A 5 -2.10 13.83 6.06
N ARG A 6 -3.19 14.41 6.59
CA ARG A 6 -3.51 15.85 6.42
C ARG A 6 -2.44 16.78 7.00
N LEU A 7 -1.71 16.34 8.00
CA LEU A 7 -0.62 17.08 8.62
C LEU A 7 0.75 16.77 7.98
N GLY A 8 0.79 16.02 6.86
CA GLY A 8 2.02 15.63 6.16
C GLY A 8 2.78 14.48 6.83
N GLY A 9 2.17 13.78 7.79
CA GLY A 9 2.74 12.63 8.46
C GLY A 9 2.50 11.30 7.73
N SER A 10 2.91 10.20 8.37
CA SER A 10 2.74 8.83 7.87
C SER A 10 1.59 8.10 8.57
N ILE A 11 0.91 7.20 7.86
CA ILE A 11 -0.08 6.27 8.45
C ILE A 11 0.55 5.17 9.35
N THR A 12 1.87 5.03 9.34
CA THR A 12 2.60 4.10 10.21
C THR A 12 3.98 4.66 10.56
N GLY A 13 4.41 4.50 11.81
CA GLY A 13 5.82 4.69 12.20
C GLY A 13 6.64 3.47 11.77
N GLU A 14 6.46 2.37 12.50
CA GLU A 14 7.27 1.14 12.36
C GLU A 14 6.45 -0.13 12.07
N HIS A 15 5.16 -0.18 12.45
CA HIS A 15 4.37 -1.41 12.42
C HIS A 15 3.89 -1.82 11.02
N GLY A 16 4.03 -0.95 10.04
CA GLY A 16 3.63 -1.18 8.66
C GLY A 16 2.13 -0.99 8.40
N VAL A 17 1.75 -1.29 7.16
CA VAL A 17 0.40 -1.06 6.62
C VAL A 17 -0.51 -2.26 6.92
N GLY A 18 -0.09 -3.47 6.51
CA GLY A 18 -0.91 -4.68 6.67
C GLY A 18 -2.30 -4.53 6.05
N MET A 19 -3.25 -5.36 6.50
CA MET A 19 -4.66 -5.23 6.10
C MET A 19 -5.30 -3.97 6.70
N GLU A 20 -4.96 -3.65 7.95
CA GLU A 20 -5.64 -2.64 8.76
C GLU A 20 -5.49 -1.22 8.21
N LYS A 21 -4.38 -0.93 7.53
CA LYS A 21 -4.09 0.42 7.04
C LYS A 21 -4.07 0.53 5.51
N ARG A 22 -4.31 -0.56 4.77
CA ARG A 22 -4.18 -0.56 3.29
C ARG A 22 -5.12 0.42 2.61
N ASP A 23 -6.31 0.63 3.18
CA ASP A 23 -7.34 1.49 2.58
C ASP A 23 -6.96 2.98 2.64
N TYR A 24 -5.94 3.34 3.42
CA TYR A 24 -5.39 4.70 3.47
C TYR A 24 -4.22 4.93 2.49
N LEU A 25 -3.72 3.88 1.82
CA LEU A 25 -2.61 4.01 0.85
C LEU A 25 -2.92 5.01 -0.28
N PRO A 26 -4.13 5.04 -0.89
CA PRO A 26 -4.45 6.02 -1.93
C PRO A 26 -4.54 7.47 -1.42
N GLU A 27 -4.71 7.66 -0.12
CA GLU A 27 -4.67 9.00 0.49
C GLU A 27 -3.23 9.43 0.84
N GLN A 28 -2.35 8.48 1.16
CA GLN A 28 -0.95 8.74 1.56
C GLN A 28 -0.01 8.91 0.35
N TYR A 29 -0.27 8.20 -0.75
CA TYR A 29 0.61 8.12 -1.91
C TYR A 29 -0.11 8.54 -3.20
N VAL A 30 0.64 9.13 -4.13
CA VAL A 30 0.11 9.44 -5.46
C VAL A 30 0.02 8.18 -6.32
N GLY A 31 -0.79 8.23 -7.38
CA GLY A 31 -1.01 7.06 -8.25
C GLY A 31 0.27 6.44 -8.82
N ALA A 32 1.26 7.27 -9.20
CA ALA A 32 2.53 6.80 -9.73
C ALA A 32 3.33 5.95 -8.72
N ASP A 33 3.30 6.31 -7.43
CA ASP A 33 3.97 5.55 -6.37
C ASP A 33 3.30 4.19 -6.18
N LEU A 34 1.96 4.17 -6.17
CA LEU A 34 1.19 2.92 -6.07
C LEU A 34 1.49 2.01 -7.26
N ASP A 35 1.51 2.55 -8.47
CA ASP A 35 1.83 1.79 -9.68
C ASP A 35 3.23 1.17 -9.62
N LEU A 36 4.21 1.91 -9.07
CA LEU A 36 5.54 1.36 -8.83
C LEU A 36 5.49 0.18 -7.84
N LEU A 37 4.76 0.30 -6.72
CA LEU A 37 4.59 -0.80 -5.77
C LEU A 37 3.97 -2.04 -6.42
N TYR A 38 2.97 -1.87 -7.28
CA TYR A 38 2.38 -2.98 -8.05
C TYR A 38 3.39 -3.60 -9.01
N ARG A 39 4.15 -2.80 -9.76
CA ARG A 39 5.16 -3.30 -10.70
C ARG A 39 6.25 -4.12 -9.99
N VAL A 40 6.74 -3.64 -8.86
CA VAL A 40 7.71 -4.37 -8.04
C VAL A 40 7.11 -5.69 -7.55
N ARG A 41 5.85 -5.69 -7.08
CA ARG A 41 5.20 -6.95 -6.67
C ARG A 41 5.08 -7.92 -7.84
N CYS A 42 4.57 -7.50 -8.99
CA CYS A 42 4.40 -8.38 -10.14
C CYS A 42 5.73 -8.94 -10.67
N ALA A 43 6.83 -8.21 -10.53
CA ALA A 43 8.16 -8.68 -10.92
C ALA A 43 8.68 -9.80 -10.00
N VAL A 44 8.31 -9.79 -8.71
CA VAL A 44 8.80 -10.75 -7.70
C VAL A 44 7.82 -11.89 -7.44
N ASP A 45 6.53 -11.61 -7.44
CA ASP A 45 5.42 -12.52 -7.15
C ASP A 45 4.32 -12.39 -8.23
N PRO A 46 4.59 -12.84 -9.47
CA PRO A 46 3.68 -12.66 -10.61
C PRO A 46 2.35 -13.41 -10.46
N PHE A 47 2.29 -14.41 -9.58
CA PHE A 47 1.08 -15.19 -9.30
C PHE A 47 0.35 -14.75 -8.03
N GLU A 48 0.80 -13.67 -7.39
CA GLU A 48 0.25 -13.13 -6.14
C GLU A 48 0.07 -14.18 -5.02
N LEU A 49 1.03 -15.08 -4.84
CA LEU A 49 0.96 -16.12 -3.81
C LEU A 49 1.22 -15.55 -2.41
N GLY A 50 2.09 -14.55 -2.31
CA GLY A 50 2.53 -13.98 -1.06
C GLY A 50 1.59 -12.89 -0.55
N ASN A 51 0.88 -13.17 0.54
CA ASN A 51 0.07 -12.17 1.27
C ASN A 51 -0.89 -11.40 0.35
N ARG A 52 -1.58 -12.11 -0.55
CA ARG A 52 -2.54 -11.53 -1.49
C ARG A 52 -3.56 -10.68 -0.76
N GLY A 53 -3.76 -9.45 -1.25
CA GLY A 53 -4.67 -8.49 -0.64
C GLY A 53 -4.20 -7.86 0.67
N LYS A 54 -3.06 -8.24 1.26
CA LYS A 54 -2.60 -7.68 2.54
C LYS A 54 -2.36 -6.17 2.47
N MET A 55 -1.30 -5.76 1.77
CA MET A 55 -0.97 -4.33 1.59
C MET A 55 -1.54 -3.77 0.28
N LEU A 56 -1.38 -4.50 -0.83
CA LEU A 56 -1.90 -4.09 -2.14
C LEU A 56 -3.11 -4.95 -2.49
N ILE A 57 -4.21 -4.30 -2.85
CA ILE A 57 -5.43 -4.93 -3.32
C ILE A 57 -5.17 -5.45 -4.75
N PRO A 58 -5.48 -6.71 -5.07
CA PRO A 58 -5.33 -7.22 -6.44
C PRO A 58 -6.04 -6.30 -7.43
N ARG A 59 -5.33 -5.91 -8.49
CA ARG A 59 -5.96 -5.30 -9.66
C ARG A 59 -6.43 -6.46 -10.54
N GLY A 60 -7.70 -6.44 -10.94
CA GLY A 60 -8.31 -7.48 -11.77
C GLY A 60 -7.62 -7.66 -13.12
#